data_AF-A0A9P9PI42-F1
#
_entry.id   AF-A0A9P9PI42-F1
#
_cell.length_a   1.000
_cell.length_b   1.000
_cell.length_c   1.000
_cell.angle_alpha   90.00
_cell.angle_beta   90.00
_cell.angle_gamma   90.00
#
_symmetry.space_group_name_H-M   'P 1'
#
loop_
_entity.id
_entity.type
_entity.pdbx_description
1 polymer ?
#
loop_
_entity_poly.entity_id
_entity_poly.type
_entity_poly.pdbx_seq_one_letter_code
_entity_poly.pdbx_strand_id
1 'polypeptide(L)'
;MKLASISLLFAVFAAVIYAAALDTSYIHALEARDAEDQPVFEDVVGYQLPDGHRKIDFYLNGALAGSAVETSDGVEFFDEAGDLIDLDNQSEFAKRVSRWQFAIKFAKLLAKYGKRAWDFFYCIGLNAGWRCSDDFLQCATMGQPPWACAEGIVCVGAAAVRCK
;
A
#
# COMPACT_ATOMS: atom_id res chain seq x y z
N MET A 1 37.16 4.34 -42.42
CA MET A 1 35.81 3.99 -41.92
C MET A 1 35.93 2.84 -40.91
N LYS A 2 36.33 3.09 -39.66
CA LYS A 2 36.44 2.06 -38.59
C LYS A 2 35.95 2.53 -37.21
N LEU A 3 35.55 3.79 -37.09
CA LEU A 3 35.14 4.40 -35.81
C LEU A 3 33.61 4.44 -35.60
N ALA A 4 32.81 4.23 -36.65
CA ALA A 4 31.36 4.29 -36.56
C ALA A 4 30.72 3.02 -35.96
N SER A 5 31.41 1.88 -36.02
CA SER A 5 30.86 0.58 -35.59
C SER A 5 30.92 0.36 -34.07
N ILE A 6 31.74 1.12 -33.34
CA ILE A 6 31.90 0.97 -31.88
C ILE A 6 30.83 1.77 -31.13
N SER A 7 30.42 2.93 -31.66
CA SER A 7 29.40 3.78 -31.01
C SER A 7 27.99 3.19 -31.05
N LEU A 8 27.67 2.36 -32.05
CA LEU A 8 26.35 1.74 -32.15
C LEU A 8 26.15 0.62 -31.10
N LEU A 9 27.22 -0.07 -30.71
CA LEU A 9 27.18 -1.13 -29.70
C LEU A 9 26.93 -0.59 -28.29
N PHE A 10 27.51 0.57 -27.92
CA PHE A 10 27.29 1.16 -26.60
C PHE A 10 25.86 1.68 -26.38
N ALA A 11 25.20 2.17 -27.44
CA ALA A 11 23.83 2.67 -27.34
C ALA A 11 22.81 1.53 -27.08
N VAL A 12 23.07 0.33 -27.57
CA VAL A 12 22.20 -0.83 -27.34
C VAL A 12 22.39 -1.40 -25.92
N PHE A 13 23.60 -1.39 -25.38
CA PHE A 13 23.83 -1.83 -23.99
C PHE A 13 23.16 -0.91 -22.95
N ALA A 14 23.11 0.40 -23.18
CA ALA A 14 22.45 1.33 -22.26
C ALA A 14 20.92 1.11 -22.18
N ALA A 15 20.29 0.71 -23.28
CA ALA A 15 18.85 0.44 -23.31
C ALA A 15 18.46 -0.88 -22.62
N VAL A 16 19.35 -1.88 -22.61
CA VAL A 16 19.11 -3.16 -21.93
C VAL A 16 19.28 -3.04 -20.41
N ILE A 17 20.17 -2.17 -19.93
CA ILE A 17 20.39 -1.98 -18.49
C ILE A 17 19.20 -1.28 -17.82
N TYR A 18 18.47 -0.40 -18.54
CA TYR A 18 17.27 0.25 -18.01
C TYR A 18 16.02 -0.66 -17.99
N ALA A 19 16.01 -1.77 -18.73
CA ALA A 19 14.93 -2.76 -18.66
C ALA A 19 15.09 -3.73 -17.48
N ALA A 20 16.29 -3.83 -16.89
CA ALA A 20 16.58 -4.65 -15.72
C ALA A 20 16.29 -3.94 -14.38
N ALA A 21 15.81 -2.70 -14.41
CA ALA A 21 15.33 -1.97 -13.23
C ALA A 21 13.83 -2.21 -12.95
N LEU A 22 13.21 -3.20 -13.62
CA LEU A 22 12.03 -3.84 -13.05
C LEU A 22 12.55 -4.65 -11.87
N ASP A 23 12.40 -4.07 -10.68
CA ASP A 23 12.67 -4.73 -9.41
C ASP A 23 12.18 -6.18 -9.49
N THR A 24 13.04 -7.13 -9.15
CA THR A 24 12.76 -8.57 -9.11
C THR A 24 11.43 -8.86 -8.39
N SER A 25 11.00 -7.99 -7.47
CA SER A 25 9.67 -8.02 -6.85
C SER A 25 8.50 -8.00 -7.86
N TYR A 26 8.59 -7.21 -8.93
CA TYR A 26 7.56 -7.08 -9.98
C TYR A 26 7.50 -8.31 -10.90
N ILE A 27 8.66 -8.91 -11.19
CA ILE A 27 8.74 -10.14 -11.99
C ILE A 27 8.20 -11.33 -11.17
N HIS A 28 8.56 -11.43 -9.88
CA HIS A 28 7.99 -12.44 -9.00
C HIS A 28 6.47 -12.28 -8.80
N ALA A 29 5.96 -11.04 -8.76
CA ALA A 29 4.52 -10.77 -8.67
C ALA A 29 3.77 -11.22 -9.94
N LEU A 30 4.38 -11.10 -11.13
CA LEU A 30 3.80 -11.58 -12.39
C LEU A 30 3.90 -13.10 -12.54
N GLU A 31 5.04 -13.70 -12.17
CA GLU A 31 5.28 -15.15 -12.24
C GLU A 31 4.37 -15.92 -11.25
N ALA A 32 4.01 -15.30 -10.12
CA ALA A 32 3.05 -15.84 -9.17
C ALA A 32 1.58 -15.82 -9.66
N ARG A 33 1.26 -15.08 -10.75
CA ARG A 33 -0.10 -15.06 -11.33
C ARG A 33 -0.40 -16.25 -12.24
N ASP A 34 0.63 -16.88 -12.81
CA ASP A 34 0.48 -18.01 -13.75
C ASP A 34 0.57 -19.39 -13.08
N ALA A 35 0.97 -19.43 -11.80
CA ALA A 35 0.96 -20.65 -11.01
C ALA A 35 -0.39 -20.79 -10.28
N GLU A 36 -1.26 -21.63 -10.85
CA GLU A 36 -2.64 -21.95 -10.41
C GLU A 36 -2.75 -22.59 -9.00
N ASP A 37 -1.71 -22.49 -8.16
CA ASP A 37 -1.61 -23.19 -6.88
C ASP A 37 -0.74 -22.45 -5.81
N GLN A 38 -0.89 -21.12 -5.68
CA GLN A 38 -0.08 -20.28 -4.77
C GLN A 38 -0.92 -19.49 -3.75
N PRO A 39 -0.34 -19.12 -2.59
CA PRO A 39 -1.00 -18.91 -1.30
C PRO A 39 -1.80 -17.60 -1.27
N VAL A 40 -2.68 -17.46 -0.26
CA VAL A 40 -3.44 -16.23 0.01
C VAL A 40 -2.50 -15.01 -0.08
N PHE A 41 -2.57 -14.25 -1.17
CA PHE A 41 -1.79 -13.03 -1.32
C PHE A 41 -2.23 -12.05 -0.23
N GLU A 42 -1.25 -11.45 0.46
CA GLU A 42 -1.53 -10.39 1.42
C GLU A 42 -1.98 -9.14 0.64
N ASP A 43 -3.23 -8.71 0.86
CA ASP A 43 -3.78 -7.51 0.22
C ASP A 43 -3.06 -6.24 0.73
N VAL A 44 -2.38 -6.33 1.89
CA VAL A 44 -1.69 -5.20 2.51
C VAL A 44 -0.36 -5.65 3.12
N VAL A 45 0.74 -5.01 2.70
CA VAL A 45 2.10 -5.32 3.17
C VAL A 45 2.73 -4.07 3.79
N GLY A 46 3.29 -4.22 4.98
CA GLY A 46 3.95 -3.13 5.72
C GLY A 46 5.47 -3.21 5.66
N TYR A 47 6.11 -2.05 5.54
CA TYR A 47 7.56 -1.90 5.50
C TYR A 47 8.03 -0.81 6.47
N GLN A 48 9.25 -0.99 6.97
CA GLN A 48 9.99 0.09 7.62
C GLN A 48 11.03 0.63 6.63
N LEU A 49 10.96 1.93 6.37
CA LEU A 49 11.86 2.65 5.47
C LEU A 49 13.19 2.97 6.17
N PRO A 50 14.27 3.25 5.42
CA PRO A 50 15.60 3.52 5.98
C PRO A 50 15.68 4.75 6.89
N ASP A 51 14.76 5.70 6.71
CA ASP A 51 14.60 6.92 7.50
C ASP A 51 13.82 6.68 8.81
N GLY A 52 13.33 5.46 9.04
CA GLY A 52 12.54 5.06 10.20
C GLY A 52 11.03 5.26 10.03
N HIS A 53 10.58 5.87 8.94
CA HIS A 53 9.17 5.97 8.59
C HIS A 53 8.61 4.62 8.14
N ARG A 54 7.29 4.47 8.16
CA ARG A 54 6.62 3.25 7.69
C ARG A 54 5.96 3.47 6.35
N LYS A 55 5.96 2.41 5.53
CA LYS A 55 5.24 2.34 4.26
C LYS A 55 4.25 1.20 4.31
N ILE A 56 3.08 1.36 3.69
CA ILE A 56 2.13 0.28 3.45
C ILE A 56 1.88 0.22 1.96
N ASP A 57 2.02 -0.95 1.36
CA ASP A 57 1.63 -1.21 -0.02
C ASP A 57 0.32 -1.98 -0.05
N PHE A 58 -0.60 -1.51 -0.89
CA PHE A 58 -1.90 -2.12 -1.11
C PHE A 58 -1.89 -2.88 -2.42
N TYR A 59 -2.17 -4.18 -2.35
CA TYR A 59 -2.24 -5.06 -3.50
C TYR A 59 -3.69 -5.41 -3.82
N LEU A 60 -4.05 -5.35 -5.09
CA LEU A 60 -5.35 -5.77 -5.61
C LEU A 60 -5.14 -6.88 -6.62
N ASN A 61 -5.59 -8.09 -6.27
CA ASN A 61 -5.41 -9.29 -7.11
C ASN A 61 -3.92 -9.51 -7.47
N GLY A 62 -3.02 -9.27 -6.50
CA GLY A 62 -1.58 -9.44 -6.67
C GLY A 62 -0.85 -8.28 -7.37
N ALA A 63 -1.55 -7.27 -7.88
CA ALA A 63 -0.94 -6.07 -8.47
C ALA A 63 -0.88 -4.93 -7.44
N LEU A 64 0.24 -4.20 -7.38
CA LEU A 64 0.36 -2.99 -6.58
C LEU A 64 -0.68 -1.98 -7.08
N ALA A 65 -1.60 -1.59 -6.21
CA ALA A 65 -2.59 -0.56 -6.52
C ALA A 65 -2.14 0.82 -6.02
N GLY A 66 -1.29 0.83 -4.99
CA GLY A 66 -0.57 2.02 -4.53
C GLY A 66 -0.10 1.88 -3.09
N SER A 67 0.29 3.00 -2.49
CA SER A 67 1.06 3.00 -1.25
C SER A 67 0.67 4.13 -0.31
N ALA A 68 0.83 3.90 0.99
CA ALA A 68 0.82 4.92 2.03
C ALA A 68 2.22 5.05 2.62
N VAL A 69 2.71 6.28 2.81
CA VAL A 69 3.99 6.56 3.43
C VAL A 69 3.76 7.49 4.62
N GLU A 70 4.22 7.07 5.79
CA GLU A 70 4.24 7.90 6.99
C GLU A 70 5.25 9.04 6.79
N THR A 71 4.82 10.27 7.04
CA THR A 71 5.67 11.47 6.97
C THR A 71 5.66 12.21 8.30
N SER A 72 6.49 13.24 8.44
CA SER A 72 6.48 14.10 9.65
C SER A 72 5.14 14.80 9.87
N ASP A 73 4.45 15.14 8.77
CA ASP A 73 3.22 15.93 8.78
C ASP A 73 1.96 15.05 8.71
N GLY A 74 2.10 13.73 8.64
CA GLY A 74 0.99 12.79 8.61
C GLY A 74 1.28 11.60 7.70
N VAL A 75 0.52 11.51 6.61
CA VAL A 75 0.60 10.39 5.67
C VAL A 75 0.42 10.90 4.25
N GLU A 76 1.34 10.49 3.37
CA GLU A 76 1.22 10.70 1.93
C GLU A 76 0.75 9.41 1.26
N PHE A 77 -0.03 9.56 0.18
CA PHE A 77 -0.56 8.43 -0.58
C PHE A 77 -0.11 8.53 -2.02
N PHE A 78 0.25 7.38 -2.58
CA PHE A 78 0.73 7.25 -3.94
C PHE A 78 -0.11 6.21 -4.65
N ASP A 79 -0.34 6.41 -5.95
CA ASP A 79 -0.95 5.37 -6.77
C ASP A 79 0.06 4.33 -7.26
N GLU A 80 -0.41 3.37 -8.05
CA GLU A 80 0.39 2.35 -8.72
C GLU A 80 1.55 2.89 -9.56
N ALA A 81 1.46 4.14 -10.06
CA ALA A 81 2.52 4.80 -10.82
C ALA A 81 3.52 5.55 -9.93
N GLY A 82 3.21 5.69 -8.63
CA GLY A 82 4.00 6.47 -7.70
C GLY A 82 3.65 7.96 -7.69
N ASP A 83 2.52 8.34 -8.28
CA ASP A 83 2.05 9.72 -8.28
C ASP A 83 1.31 10.03 -6.97
N LEU A 84 1.59 11.21 -6.39
CA LEU A 84 0.97 11.65 -5.14
C LEU A 84 -0.53 11.90 -5.35
N ILE A 85 -1.33 11.34 -4.46
CA ILE A 85 -2.78 11.41 -4.48
C ILE A 85 -3.27 12.44 -3.46
N ASP A 86 -4.07 13.39 -3.93
CA ASP A 86 -4.83 14.27 -3.06
C ASP A 86 -6.09 13.56 -2.54
N LEU A 87 -6.07 13.12 -1.27
CA LEU A 87 -7.17 12.43 -0.60
C LEU A 87 -8.49 13.24 -0.54
N ASP A 88 -8.44 14.56 -0.73
CA ASP A 88 -9.62 15.42 -0.71
C ASP A 88 -10.28 15.55 -2.09
N ASN A 89 -9.57 15.18 -3.16
CA ASN A 89 -10.08 15.26 -4.53
C ASN A 89 -10.92 14.03 -4.93
N GLN A 90 -12.22 14.07 -4.62
CA GLN A 90 -13.16 12.98 -4.91
C GLN A 90 -13.29 12.59 -6.40
N SER A 91 -12.94 13.49 -7.32
CA SER A 91 -13.11 13.26 -8.77
C SER A 91 -12.12 12.22 -9.33
N GLU A 92 -10.94 12.09 -8.72
CA GLU A 92 -9.92 11.11 -9.09
C GLU A 92 -10.27 9.69 -8.59
N PHE A 93 -11.09 9.61 -7.54
CA PHE A 93 -11.48 8.34 -6.91
C PHE A 93 -12.69 7.66 -7.56
N ALA A 94 -13.57 8.45 -8.18
CA ALA A 94 -14.78 7.90 -8.82
C ALA A 94 -14.46 6.96 -10.00
N LYS A 95 -13.27 7.06 -10.60
CA LYS A 95 -12.84 6.26 -11.76
C LYS A 95 -12.18 4.93 -11.39
N ARG A 96 -11.85 4.70 -10.11
CA ARG A 96 -11.05 3.55 -9.66
C ARG A 96 -11.94 2.51 -8.95
N VAL A 97 -11.54 1.24 -9.02
CA VAL A 97 -12.32 0.05 -8.58
C VAL A 97 -12.70 0.10 -7.08
N SER A 98 -13.74 -0.61 -6.66
CA SER A 98 -14.28 -0.59 -5.28
C SER A 98 -13.25 -0.88 -4.17
N ARG A 99 -12.28 -1.77 -4.40
CA ARG A 99 -11.21 -2.04 -3.43
C ARG A 99 -10.19 -0.90 -3.33
N TRP A 100 -10.03 -0.08 -4.37
CA TRP A 100 -9.21 1.13 -4.30
C TRP A 100 -9.86 2.20 -3.41
N GLN A 101 -11.19 2.32 -3.49
CA GLN A 101 -11.94 3.17 -2.57
C GLN A 101 -11.74 2.75 -1.11
N PHE A 102 -11.51 1.46 -0.86
CA PHE A 102 -11.18 0.93 0.45
C PHE A 102 -9.76 1.31 0.90
N ALA A 103 -8.76 1.22 0.01
CA ALA A 103 -7.42 1.75 0.26
C ALA A 103 -7.44 3.23 0.65
N ILE A 104 -8.21 4.03 -0.09
CA ILE A 104 -8.40 5.46 0.17
C ILE A 104 -9.11 5.73 1.50
N LYS A 105 -10.07 4.89 1.88
CA LYS A 105 -10.74 5.04 3.17
C LYS A 105 -9.77 4.70 4.30
N PHE A 106 -9.04 3.59 4.21
CA PHE A 106 -8.01 3.21 5.17
C PHE A 106 -6.94 4.30 5.30
N ALA A 107 -6.54 4.86 4.17
CA ALA A 107 -5.67 6.02 4.05
C ALA A 107 -6.16 7.22 4.85
N LYS A 108 -7.42 7.63 4.66
CA LYS A 108 -8.04 8.73 5.41
C LYS A 108 -8.04 8.49 6.91
N LEU A 109 -8.22 7.24 7.35
CA LEU A 109 -8.20 6.88 8.75
C LEU A 109 -6.78 7.02 9.34
N LEU A 110 -5.75 6.56 8.61
CA LEU A 110 -4.36 6.75 8.99
C LEU A 110 -3.98 8.24 9.03
N ALA A 111 -4.41 9.03 8.04
CA ALA A 111 -4.18 10.47 8.00
C ALA A 111 -4.85 11.19 9.19
N LYS A 112 -6.10 10.82 9.54
CA LYS A 112 -6.87 11.44 10.62
C LYS A 112 -6.27 11.22 12.01
N TYR A 113 -5.79 10.02 12.29
CA TYR A 113 -5.32 9.63 13.62
C TYR A 113 -3.79 9.51 13.72
N GLY A 114 -3.09 9.71 12.60
CA GLY A 114 -1.64 9.78 12.50
C GLY A 114 -0.93 8.55 13.06
N LYS A 115 0.25 8.79 13.65
CA LYS A 115 1.15 7.76 14.17
C LYS A 115 0.45 6.71 15.06
N ARG A 116 -0.51 7.12 15.89
CA ARG A 116 -1.21 6.19 16.79
C ARG A 116 -2.05 5.17 16.03
N ALA A 117 -2.68 5.57 14.92
CA ALA A 117 -3.39 4.62 14.07
C ALA A 117 -2.41 3.65 13.41
N TRP A 118 -1.28 4.14 12.90
CA TRP A 118 -0.23 3.27 12.37
C TRP A 118 0.24 2.24 13.40
N ASP A 119 0.58 2.68 14.62
CA ASP A 119 1.03 1.79 15.70
C ASP A 119 -0.03 0.73 16.02
N PHE A 120 -1.31 1.13 16.05
CA PHE A 120 -2.42 0.23 16.26
C PHE A 120 -2.54 -0.84 15.14
N PHE A 121 -2.58 -0.42 13.87
CA PHE A 121 -2.73 -1.35 12.73
C PHE A 121 -1.54 -2.28 12.55
N TYR A 122 -0.32 -1.80 12.83
CA TYR A 122 0.87 -2.64 12.86
C TYR A 122 0.81 -3.66 14.01
N CYS A 123 0.30 -3.27 15.18
CA CYS A 123 0.17 -4.18 16.32
C CYS A 123 -0.88 -5.28 16.07
N ILE A 124 -2.03 -4.93 15.50
CA ILE A 124 -3.11 -5.91 15.24
C ILE A 124 -2.88 -6.77 13.99
N GLY A 125 -1.90 -6.40 13.16
CA GLY A 125 -1.66 -6.97 11.85
C GLY A 125 -2.42 -6.23 10.74
N LEU A 126 -1.68 -5.75 9.74
CA LEU A 126 -2.23 -4.93 8.66
C LEU A 126 -3.35 -5.63 7.87
N ASN A 127 -3.18 -6.91 7.54
CA ASN A 127 -4.21 -7.70 6.84
C ASN A 127 -5.48 -7.91 7.69
N ALA A 128 -5.35 -8.04 9.01
CA ALA A 128 -6.51 -8.12 9.89
C ALA A 128 -7.23 -6.77 9.99
N GLY A 129 -6.48 -5.68 10.12
CA GLY A 129 -7.00 -4.32 10.08
C GLY A 129 -7.67 -3.98 8.76
N TRP A 130 -7.09 -4.44 7.65
CA TRP A 130 -7.64 -4.32 6.30
C TRP A 130 -8.96 -5.06 6.18
N ARG A 131 -9.00 -6.36 6.52
CA ARG A 131 -10.23 -7.16 6.47
C ARG A 131 -11.39 -6.55 7.28
N CYS A 132 -11.07 -5.90 8.40
CA CYS A 132 -12.03 -5.29 9.31
C CYS A 132 -12.15 -3.76 9.16
N SER A 133 -11.65 -3.20 8.05
CA SER A 133 -11.48 -1.75 7.99
C SER A 133 -12.81 -0.99 7.87
N ASP A 134 -13.85 -1.58 7.26
CA ASP A 134 -15.17 -0.96 7.18
C ASP A 134 -15.73 -0.62 8.57
N ASP A 135 -15.56 -1.51 9.56
CA ASP A 135 -15.99 -1.27 10.94
C ASP A 135 -15.22 -0.10 11.57
N PHE A 136 -13.89 -0.07 11.39
CA PHE A 136 -13.05 1.02 11.89
C PHE A 136 -13.37 2.36 11.22
N LEU A 137 -13.73 2.34 9.93
CA LEU A 137 -14.12 3.51 9.18
C LEU A 137 -15.46 4.06 9.63
N GLN A 138 -16.43 3.18 9.87
CA GLN A 138 -17.72 3.57 10.44
C GLN A 138 -17.54 4.22 11.83
N CYS A 139 -16.70 3.66 12.70
CA CYS A 139 -16.34 4.31 13.95
C CYS A 139 -15.67 5.68 13.73
N ALA A 140 -14.77 5.78 12.76
CA ALA A 140 -14.06 7.02 12.46
C ALA A 140 -14.99 8.14 11.96
N THR A 141 -16.06 7.82 11.22
CA THR A 141 -17.09 8.81 10.82
C THR A 141 -17.90 9.31 12.02
N MET A 142 -18.08 8.48 13.04
CA MET A 142 -18.69 8.86 14.33
C MET A 142 -17.71 9.57 15.28
N GLY A 143 -16.47 9.85 14.83
CA GLY A 143 -15.44 10.51 15.66
C GLY A 143 -14.76 9.58 16.67
N GLN A 144 -14.96 8.27 16.57
CA GLN A 144 -14.30 7.30 17.42
C GLN A 144 -12.98 6.85 16.80
N PRO A 145 -11.88 6.77 17.58
CA PRO A 145 -10.62 6.26 17.09
C PRO A 145 -10.61 4.72 17.01
N PRO A 146 -9.70 4.11 16.22
CA PRO A 146 -9.67 2.67 16.00
C PRO A 146 -9.55 1.83 17.28
N TRP A 147 -8.75 2.26 18.25
CA TRP A 147 -8.56 1.58 19.54
C TRP A 147 -9.77 1.69 20.49
N ALA A 148 -10.78 2.49 20.14
CA ALA A 148 -12.04 2.59 20.89
C ALA A 148 -13.24 2.05 20.10
N CYS A 149 -13.03 1.60 18.86
CA CYS A 149 -14.08 1.07 17.99
C CYS A 149 -14.43 -0.37 18.37
N ALA A 150 -15.56 -0.58 19.02
CA ALA A 150 -15.95 -1.90 19.51
C ALA A 150 -16.15 -2.90 18.36
N GLU A 151 -16.80 -2.46 17.28
CA GLU A 151 -17.09 -3.24 16.08
C GLU A 151 -15.81 -3.74 15.43
N GLY A 152 -14.86 -2.83 15.17
CA GLY A 152 -13.56 -3.18 14.58
C GLY A 152 -12.72 -4.06 15.50
N ILE A 153 -12.73 -3.82 16.81
CA ILE A 153 -12.04 -4.66 17.79
C ILE A 153 -12.63 -6.08 17.80
N VAL A 154 -13.96 -6.22 17.71
CA VAL A 154 -14.63 -7.53 17.65
C VAL A 154 -14.30 -8.26 16.36
N CYS A 155 -14.28 -7.57 15.21
CA CYS A 155 -13.94 -8.18 13.92
C CYS A 155 -12.49 -8.73 13.89
N VAL A 156 -11.55 -7.97 14.46
CA VAL A 156 -10.13 -8.36 14.54
C VAL A 156 -9.90 -9.43 15.61
N GLY A 157 -10.64 -9.36 16.72
CA GLY A 157 -10.57 -10.32 17.81
C GLY A 157 -9.43 -10.04 18.81
N ALA A 158 -8.84 -11.10 19.35
CA ALA A 158 -7.94 -11.03 20.52
C ALA A 158 -6.71 -10.12 20.32
N ALA A 159 -6.22 -9.96 19.08
CA ALA A 159 -5.11 -9.07 18.77
C ALA A 159 -5.47 -7.60 19.08
N ALA A 160 -6.64 -7.14 18.65
CA ALA A 160 -7.09 -5.76 18.88
C ALA A 160 -7.26 -5.42 20.37
N VAL A 161 -7.70 -6.37 21.18
CA VAL A 161 -7.84 -6.18 22.63
C VAL A 161 -6.49 -5.90 23.30
N ARG A 162 -5.40 -6.50 22.78
CA ARG A 162 -4.03 -6.31 23.32
C ARG A 162 -3.35 -5.04 22.82
N CYS A 163 -3.81 -4.51 21.69
CA CYS A 163 -3.20 -3.38 20.99
C CYS A 163 -3.90 -2.03 21.23
N LYS A 164 -5.02 -2.01 21.97
CA LYS A 164 -5.81 -0.79 22.25
C LYS A 164 -5.11 0.18 23.21
#